data_AF-A0A418KHC2-F1
#
_entry.id   AF-A0A418KHC2-F1
#
_cell.length_a   1.000
_cell.length_b   1.000
_cell.length_c   1.000
_cell.angle_alpha   90.00
_cell.angle_beta   90.00
_cell.angle_gamma   90.00
#
_symmetry.space_group_name_H-M   'P 1'
#
loop_
_entity.id
_entity.type
_entity.pdbx_description
1 polymer ?
#
loop_
_entity_poly.entity_id
_entity_poly.type
_entity_poly.pdbx_seq_one_letter_code
_entity_poly.pdbx_strand_id
1 'polypeptide(L)'
;MSPNRLEGLRDYLWAVAVILLAIAVPMYGWYAVGVWEGDVSCVHGRTVDGELVDTGAVHKGYVPLELTCEFEDGTEERFVPMAASVVMYGGLAGAVVSFGVAWALGRKLAPSEPLAR
;
A
#
# COMPACT_ATOMS: atom_id res chain seq x y z
N MET A 1 27.38 -26.98 15.25
CA MET A 1 26.99 -25.73 14.58
C MET A 1 27.75 -24.61 15.29
N SER A 2 28.60 -23.83 14.62
CA SER A 2 29.43 -22.85 15.33
C SER A 2 28.56 -21.68 15.84
N PRO A 3 28.89 -21.10 17.01
CA PRO A 3 28.15 -19.95 17.57
C PRO A 3 28.03 -18.78 16.58
N ASN A 4 29.09 -18.51 15.79
CA ASN A 4 29.09 -17.48 14.74
C ASN A 4 28.00 -17.70 13.66
N ARG A 5 27.61 -18.95 13.40
CA ARG A 5 26.57 -19.28 12.41
C ARG A 5 25.16 -19.03 12.95
N LEU A 6 24.96 -19.21 14.26
CA LEU A 6 23.69 -18.93 14.95
C LEU A 6 23.46 -17.43 15.09
N GLU A 7 24.51 -16.66 15.39
CA GLU A 7 24.45 -15.19 15.44
C GLU A 7 24.14 -14.60 14.07
N GLY A 8 24.82 -15.06 13.01
CA GLY A 8 24.52 -14.60 11.65
C GLY A 8 23.10 -14.93 11.17
N LEU A 9 22.56 -16.10 11.56
CA LEU A 9 21.17 -16.46 11.24
C LEU A 9 20.17 -15.59 12.01
N ARG A 10 20.43 -15.31 13.29
CA ARG A 10 19.60 -14.44 14.12
C ARG A 10 19.55 -13.03 13.55
N ASP A 11 20.70 -12.48 13.16
CA ASP A 11 20.81 -11.12 12.62
C ASP A 11 20.10 -11.01 11.27
N TYR A 12 20.23 -12.05 10.43
CA TYR A 12 19.49 -12.13 9.17
C TYR A 12 17.97 -12.16 9.38
N LEU A 13 17.48 -13.01 10.30
CA LEU A 13 16.06 -13.10 10.63
C LEU A 13 15.52 -11.79 11.21
N TRP A 14 16.32 -11.10 12.04
CA TRP A 14 15.96 -9.79 12.58
C TRP A 14 15.83 -8.74 11.47
N ALA A 15 16.79 -8.70 10.53
CA ALA A 15 16.73 -7.78 9.39
C ALA A 15 15.49 -8.06 8.51
N VAL A 16 15.20 -9.32 8.22
CA VAL A 16 14.01 -9.72 7.46
C VAL A 16 12.72 -9.32 8.19
N ALA A 17 12.64 -9.55 9.50
CA ALA A 17 11.47 -9.17 10.31
C ALA A 17 11.23 -7.66 10.28
N VAL A 18 12.28 -6.85 10.40
CA VAL A 18 12.18 -5.38 10.35
C VAL A 18 11.73 -4.90 8.97
N ILE A 19 12.28 -5.46 7.89
CA ILE A 19 11.86 -5.13 6.52
C ILE A 19 10.40 -5.49 6.30
N LEU A 20 9.99 -6.70 6.71
CA LEU A 20 8.61 -7.13 6.58
C LEU A 20 7.65 -6.25 7.39
N LEU A 21 8.01 -5.86 8.61
CA LEU A 21 7.21 -4.93 9.40
C LEU A 21 7.13 -3.54 8.76
N ALA A 22 8.24 -3.03 8.24
CA ALA A 22 8.29 -1.74 7.57
C ALA A 22 7.42 -1.68 6.31
N ILE A 23 7.10 -2.82 5.69
CA ILE A 23 6.19 -2.90 4.54
C ILE A 23 4.77 -3.21 4.99
N ALA A 24 4.59 -4.24 5.83
CA ALA A 24 3.28 -4.72 6.24
C ALA A 24 2.51 -3.68 7.06
N VAL A 25 3.15 -3.04 8.03
CA VAL A 25 2.50 -2.06 8.90
C VAL A 25 1.89 -0.89 8.12
N PRO A 26 2.63 -0.18 7.24
CA PRO A 26 2.02 0.88 6.45
C PRO A 26 1.01 0.32 5.44
N MET A 27 1.24 -0.84 4.83
CA MET A 27 0.28 -1.41 3.88
C MET A 27 -1.08 -1.70 4.53
N TYR A 28 -1.08 -2.38 5.69
CA TYR A 28 -2.32 -2.66 6.42
C TYR A 28 -2.91 -1.41 7.07
N GLY A 29 -2.07 -0.49 7.55
CA GLY A 29 -2.51 0.79 8.11
C GLY A 29 -3.25 1.63 7.07
N TRP A 30 -2.67 1.79 5.87
CA TRP A 30 -3.32 2.53 4.79
C TRP A 30 -4.55 1.80 4.24
N TYR A 31 -4.55 0.47 4.18
CA TYR A 31 -5.75 -0.29 3.82
C TYR A 31 -6.90 -0.02 4.80
N ALA A 32 -6.62 -0.03 6.11
CA ALA A 32 -7.62 0.28 7.13
C ALA A 32 -8.15 1.72 7.02
N VAL A 33 -7.28 2.68 6.71
CA VAL A 33 -7.70 4.08 6.46
C VAL A 33 -8.57 4.17 5.21
N GLY A 34 -8.22 3.49 4.12
CA GLY A 34 -9.03 3.51 2.89
C GLY A 34 -10.40 2.88 3.05
N VAL A 35 -10.51 1.82 3.86
CA VAL A 35 -11.82 1.24 4.24
C VAL A 35 -12.60 2.24 5.08
N TRP A 36 -11.98 2.86 6.07
CA TRP A 36 -12.64 3.86 6.91
C TRP A 36 -13.17 5.04 6.09
N GLU A 37 -12.35 5.61 5.20
CA GLU A 37 -12.75 6.70 4.29
C GLU A 37 -13.98 6.31 3.44
N GLY A 38 -14.01 5.09 2.89
CA GLY A 38 -15.15 4.61 2.12
C GLY A 38 -16.40 4.37 2.95
N ASP A 39 -16.25 3.93 4.21
CA ASP A 39 -17.37 3.70 5.10
C ASP A 39 -18.02 5.03 5.55
N VAL A 40 -17.25 6.09 5.86
CA VAL A 40 -17.86 7.34 6.34
C VAL A 40 -18.76 7.99 5.27
N SER A 41 -18.34 7.96 4.01
CA SER A 41 -19.05 8.63 2.92
C SER A 41 -20.27 7.84 2.43
N CYS A 42 -20.26 6.51 2.57
CA CYS A 42 -21.29 5.65 1.98
C CYS A 42 -22.11 4.86 2.98
N VAL A 43 -21.68 4.69 4.23
CA VAL A 43 -22.46 3.96 5.26
C VAL A 43 -23.31 4.90 6.09
N HIS A 44 -22.95 6.19 6.17
CA HIS A 44 -23.67 7.17 7.00
C HIS A 44 -24.65 8.05 6.21
N GLY A 45 -24.87 7.74 4.94
CA GLY A 45 -25.66 8.59 4.05
C GLY A 45 -24.97 9.93 3.77
N ARG A 46 -25.60 10.74 2.93
CA ARG A 46 -25.14 12.10 2.64
C ARG A 46 -26.24 13.10 2.97
N THR A 47 -25.86 14.31 3.37
CA THR A 47 -26.81 15.41 3.53
C THR A 47 -26.92 16.21 2.25
N VAL A 48 -28.12 16.23 1.66
CA VAL A 48 -28.44 17.04 0.48
C VAL A 48 -29.54 18.02 0.89
N ASP A 49 -29.31 19.32 0.70
CA ASP A 49 -30.26 20.38 1.05
C ASP A 49 -30.76 20.34 2.51
N GLY A 50 -29.95 19.79 3.42
CA GLY A 50 -30.27 19.67 4.84
C GLY A 50 -31.06 18.41 5.24
N GLU A 51 -31.41 17.56 4.28
CA GLU A 51 -32.06 16.27 4.51
C GLU A 51 -31.03 15.13 4.41
N LEU A 52 -31.13 14.14 5.30
CA LEU A 52 -30.27 12.96 5.27
C LEU A 52 -30.82 12.01 4.21
N VAL A 53 -30.02 11.70 3.19
CA VAL A 53 -30.33 10.69 2.19
C VAL A 53 -29.52 9.45 2.53
N ASP A 54 -30.21 8.37 2.88
CA ASP A 54 -29.59 7.09 3.17
C ASP A 54 -29.09 6.40 1.90
N THR A 55 -28.08 5.56 2.08
CA THR A 55 -27.49 4.79 0.98
C THR A 55 -28.30 3.52 0.74
N GLY A 56 -28.79 3.34 -0.49
CA GLY A 56 -29.55 2.16 -0.89
C GLY A 56 -28.65 0.96 -1.24
N ALA A 57 -27.56 1.20 -1.98
CA ALA A 57 -26.61 0.15 -2.37
C ALA A 57 -25.17 0.66 -2.47
N VAL A 58 -24.21 -0.24 -2.18
CA VAL A 58 -22.77 0.06 -2.27
C VAL A 58 -22.10 -0.98 -3.15
N HIS A 59 -21.50 -0.52 -4.25
CA HIS A 59 -20.73 -1.33 -5.18
C HIS A 59 -19.24 -1.08 -4.97
N LYS A 60 -18.45 -2.15 -4.83
CA LYS A 60 -17.00 -2.09 -4.59
C LYS A 60 -16.23 -2.60 -5.81
N GLY A 61 -15.49 -1.72 -6.46
CA GLY A 61 -14.44 -2.04 -7.43
C GLY A 61 -13.11 -2.25 -6.72
N TYR A 62 -12.34 -3.28 -7.10
CA TYR A 62 -11.10 -3.65 -6.42
C TYR A 62 -9.82 -3.16 -7.11
N VAL A 63 -9.86 -2.75 -8.38
CA VAL A 63 -8.70 -2.25 -9.13
C VAL A 63 -9.11 -1.22 -10.19
N PRO A 64 -8.89 0.10 -9.96
CA PRO A 64 -8.55 0.73 -8.69
C PRO A 64 -9.64 0.52 -7.62
N LEU A 65 -9.31 0.71 -6.33
CA LEU A 65 -10.30 0.62 -5.26
C LEU A 65 -11.29 1.78 -5.42
N GLU A 66 -12.49 1.48 -5.90
CA GLU A 66 -13.56 2.46 -6.14
C GLU A 66 -14.81 2.03 -5.38
N LEU A 67 -15.39 2.94 -4.61
CA LEU A 67 -16.70 2.74 -3.99
C LEU A 67 -17.72 3.57 -4.78
N THR A 68 -18.70 2.90 -5.36
CA THR A 68 -19.84 3.57 -5.99
C THR A 68 -21.05 3.39 -5.08
N CYS A 69 -21.63 4.51 -4.66
CA CYS A 69 -22.68 4.55 -3.66
C CYS A 69 -23.94 5.09 -4.32
N GLU A 70 -24.96 4.25 -4.30
CA GLU A 70 -26.28 4.53 -4.88
C GLU A 70 -27.20 4.90 -3.72
N PHE A 71 -27.76 6.10 -3.78
CA PHE A 71 -28.61 6.66 -2.75
C PHE A 71 -30.10 6.44 -3.09
N GLU A 72 -30.98 6.52 -2.09
CA GLU A 72 -32.43 6.30 -2.32
C GLU A 72 -33.06 7.33 -3.29
N ASP A 73 -32.42 8.47 -3.50
CA ASP A 73 -32.80 9.49 -4.48
C ASP A 73 -32.43 9.10 -5.93
N GLY A 74 -31.79 7.93 -6.13
CA GLY A 74 -31.33 7.43 -7.43
C GLY A 74 -30.05 8.09 -7.95
N THR A 75 -29.37 8.87 -7.11
CA THR A 75 -28.07 9.46 -7.46
C THR A 75 -26.93 8.48 -7.16
N GLU A 76 -25.90 8.53 -8.00
CA GLU A 76 -24.68 7.75 -7.82
C GLU A 76 -23.51 8.67 -7.52
N GLU A 77 -22.80 8.42 -6.42
CA GLU A 77 -21.50 9.06 -6.16
C GLU A 77 -20.38 8.04 -6.24
N ARG A 78 -19.29 8.44 -6.89
CA ARG A 78 -18.07 7.65 -6.99
C ARG A 78 -17.04 8.23 -6.04
N PHE A 79 -16.63 7.41 -5.09
CA PHE A 79 -15.62 7.75 -4.10
C PHE A 79 -14.39 6.87 -4.29
N VAL A 80 -13.25 7.53 -4.49
CA VAL A 80 -11.95 6.87 -4.51
C VAL A 80 -11.23 7.24 -3.21
N PRO A 81 -11.03 6.31 -2.27
CA PRO A 81 -10.36 6.60 -1.02
C PRO A 81 -8.92 7.07 -1.29
N MET A 82 -8.57 8.22 -0.70
CA MET A 82 -7.24 8.82 -0.85
C MET A 82 -6.18 7.84 -0.36
N ALA A 83 -6.44 7.13 0.73
CA ALA A 83 -5.51 6.14 1.25
C ALA A 83 -5.19 5.00 0.26
N ALA A 84 -6.15 4.56 -0.57
CA ALA A 84 -5.87 3.56 -1.61
C ALA A 84 -4.92 4.10 -2.68
N SER A 85 -5.07 5.38 -3.03
CA SER A 85 -4.14 6.07 -3.93
C SER A 85 -2.74 6.17 -3.34
N VAL A 86 -2.62 6.49 -2.04
CA VAL A 86 -1.33 6.57 -1.33
C VAL A 86 -0.62 5.21 -1.30
N VAL A 87 -1.34 4.10 -1.13
CA VAL A 87 -0.74 2.76 -1.19
C VAL A 87 -0.21 2.45 -2.59
N MET A 88 -1.01 2.69 -3.63
CA MET A 88 -0.58 2.43 -5.01
C MET A 88 0.63 3.27 -5.39
N TYR A 89 0.57 4.59 -5.17
CA TYR A 89 1.66 5.50 -5.52
C TYR A 89 2.89 5.30 -4.62
N GLY A 90 2.69 5.04 -3.33
CA GLY A 90 3.75 4.74 -2.37
C GLY A 90 4.49 3.44 -2.70
N GLY A 91 3.76 2.39 -3.06
CA GLY A 91 4.35 1.12 -3.52
C GLY A 91 5.19 1.29 -4.79
N LEU A 92 4.68 2.07 -5.75
CA LEU A 92 5.39 2.34 -7.00
C LEU A 92 6.66 3.19 -6.77
N ALA A 93 6.58 4.22 -5.93
CA ALA A 93 7.74 5.01 -5.52
C ALA A 93 8.78 4.15 -4.79
N GLY A 94 8.35 3.29 -3.86
CA GLY A 94 9.21 2.35 -3.16
C GLY A 94 9.95 1.41 -4.12
N ALA A 95 9.24 0.83 -5.10
CA ALA A 95 9.85 -0.03 -6.11
C ALA A 95 10.92 0.68 -6.94
N VAL A 96 10.66 1.92 -7.36
CA VAL A 96 11.63 2.74 -8.11
C VAL A 96 12.87 3.04 -7.27
N VAL A 97 12.71 3.40 -6.00
CA VAL A 97 13.82 3.65 -5.09
C VAL A 97 14.64 2.38 -4.87
N SER A 98 14.00 1.24 -4.58
CA SER A 98 14.69 -0.04 -4.42
C SER A 98 15.47 -0.44 -5.68
N PHE A 99 14.89 -0.24 -6.86
CA PHE A 99 15.56 -0.49 -8.13
C PHE A 99 16.78 0.43 -8.30
N GLY A 100 16.65 1.73 -8.00
CA GLY A 100 17.75 2.69 -8.08
C GLY A 100 18.90 2.35 -7.13
N VAL A 101 18.60 1.94 -5.89
CA VAL A 101 19.59 1.51 -4.91
C VAL A 101 20.30 0.23 -5.36
N ALA A 102 19.54 -0.77 -5.84
CA ALA A 102 20.11 -2.01 -6.36
C ALA A 102 21.01 -1.76 -7.58
N TRP A 103 20.58 -0.88 -8.50
CA TRP A 103 21.37 -0.48 -9.65
C TRP A 103 22.65 0.24 -9.26
N ALA A 104 22.58 1.20 -8.32
CA ALA A 104 23.75 1.94 -7.85
C ALA A 104 24.77 1.02 -7.13
N LEU A 105 24.28 0.08 -6.31
CA LEU A 105 25.11 -0.94 -5.68
C LEU A 105 25.74 -1.88 -6.72
N GLY A 106 24.96 -2.35 -7.70
CA GLY A 106 25.45 -3.19 -8.79
C GLY A 106 26.55 -2.53 -9.61
N ARG A 107 26.46 -1.21 -9.86
CA ARG A 107 27.53 -0.45 -10.54
C ARG A 107 28.80 -0.30 -9.71
N LYS A 108 28.69 -0.22 -8.38
CA LYS A 108 29.85 -0.16 -7.47
C LYS A 108 30.48 -1.52 -7.22
N LEU A 109 29.67 -2.59 -7.27
CA LEU A 109 30.07 -3.98 -7.04
C LEU A 109 30.42 -4.73 -8.34
N ALA A 110 30.47 -4.06 -9.48
CA ALA A 110 31.06 -4.59 -10.69
C ALA A 110 32.54 -4.14 -10.76
N PRO A 111 33.48 -4.83 -10.08
CA PRO A 111 34.88 -4.73 -10.45
C PRO A 111 34.99 -5.30 -11.86
N SER A 112 35.55 -4.50 -12.76
CA SER A 112 36.17 -5.00 -13.98
C SER A 112 37.20 -6.05 -13.58
N GLU A 113 36.86 -7.33 -13.66
CA GLU A 113 37.88 -8.36 -13.89
C GLU A 113 38.44 -8.08 -15.29
N PRO A 114 39.71 -7.66 -15.45
CA PRO A 114 40.36 -7.85 -16.72
C PRO A 114 40.42 -9.36 -16.92
N LEU A 115 39.84 -9.85 -18.02
CA LEU A 115 40.16 -11.16 -18.57
C LEU A 115 41.68 -11.22 -18.73
N ALA A 116 42.35 -11.79 -17.73
CA ALA A 116 43.77 -12.10 -17.79
C ALA A 116 43.96 -13.09 -18.93
N ARG A 117 44.62 -12.63 -19.98
CA ARG A 117 45.17 -13.43 -21.07
C ARG A 117 46.69 -13.38 -20.98
#